data_AF-A0A7V3H7F8-F1
#
_entry.id   AF-A0A7V3H7F8-F1
#
_cell.length_a   1.000
_cell.length_b   1.000
_cell.length_c   1.000
_cell.angle_alpha   90.00
_cell.angle_beta   90.00
_cell.angle_gamma   90.00
#
_symmetry.space_group_name_H-M   'P 1'
#
loop_
_entity.id
_entity.type
_entity.pdbx_description
1 polymer ?
#
loop_
_entity_poly.entity_id
_entity_poly.type
_entity_poly.pdbx_seq_one_letter_code
_entity_poly.pdbx_strand_id
1 'polypeptide(L)'
;MSKKDALIKEIDEISERVRFWHNIILALVTGISGMLFAVSQEKIILNFTIWIFGIMSIAILFFAINRLETLNRLRKEYIKDLEKEV
;
A
#
# COMPACT_ATOMS: atom_id res chain seq x y z
N MET A 1 -30.56 -6.66 9.65
CA MET A 1 -29.11 -6.80 9.89
C MET A 1 -28.82 -6.16 11.22
N SER A 2 -28.12 -6.86 12.12
CA SER A 2 -27.67 -6.28 13.38
C SER A 2 -26.61 -5.21 13.10
N LYS A 3 -26.52 -4.17 13.96
CA LYS A 3 -25.48 -3.13 13.86
C LYS A 3 -24.06 -3.74 13.90
N LYS A 4 -23.92 -4.83 14.67
CA LYS A 4 -22.74 -5.72 14.67
C LYS A 4 -22.41 -6.32 13.31
N ASP A 5 -23.41 -6.84 12.59
CA ASP A 5 -23.19 -7.48 11.28
C ASP A 5 -22.71 -6.46 10.23
N ALA A 6 -23.21 -5.22 10.32
CA ALA A 6 -22.78 -4.13 9.45
C ALA A 6 -21.32 -3.73 9.72
N LEU A 7 -20.94 -3.59 10.99
CA LEU A 7 -19.57 -3.26 11.39
C LEU A 7 -18.57 -4.37 11.00
N ILE A 8 -18.93 -5.65 11.17
CA ILE A 8 -18.10 -6.77 10.75
C ILE A 8 -17.86 -6.73 9.24
N LYS A 9 -18.91 -6.47 8.45
CA LYS A 9 -18.81 -6.35 7.00
C LYS A 9 -17.87 -5.20 6.59
N GLU A 10 -18.00 -4.03 7.21
CA GLU A 10 -17.12 -2.88 6.92
C GLU A 10 -15.64 -3.18 7.27
N ILE A 11 -15.39 -3.87 8.38
CA ILE A 11 -14.04 -4.30 8.77
C ILE A 11 -13.45 -5.27 7.74
N ASP A 12 -14.24 -6.23 7.25
CA ASP A 12 -13.80 -7.19 6.23
C ASP A 12 -13.47 -6.51 4.89
N GLU A 13 -14.32 -5.59 4.44
CA GLU A 13 -14.07 -4.80 3.23
C GLU A 13 -12.78 -3.96 3.36
N ILE A 14 -12.55 -3.33 4.52
CA ILE A 14 -11.30 -2.59 4.77
C ILE A 14 -10.10 -3.54 4.82
N SER A 15 -10.24 -4.71 5.44
CA SER A 15 -9.20 -5.73 5.54
C SER A 15 -8.77 -6.24 4.16
N GLU A 16 -9.73 -6.45 3.25
CA GLU A 16 -9.44 -6.78 1.85
C GLU A 16 -8.68 -5.65 1.14
N ARG A 17 -9.11 -4.39 1.31
CA ARG A 17 -8.39 -3.24 0.75
C ARG A 17 -6.97 -3.12 1.30
N VAL A 18 -6.76 -3.37 2.60
CA VAL A 18 -5.43 -3.36 3.23
C VAL A 18 -4.54 -4.41 2.58
N ARG A 19 -5.03 -5.65 2.40
CA ARG A 19 -4.29 -6.73 1.71
C ARG A 19 -3.93 -6.35 0.28
N PHE A 20 -4.87 -5.77 -0.46
CA PHE A 20 -4.64 -5.29 -1.82
C PHE A 20 -3.51 -4.26 -1.88
N TRP A 21 -3.54 -3.24 -1.02
CA TRP A 21 -2.49 -2.21 -0.98
C TRP A 21 -1.14 -2.77 -0.52
N HIS A 22 -1.14 -3.74 0.39
CA HIS A 22 0.07 -4.45 0.79
C HIS A 22 0.73 -5.17 -0.39
N ASN A 23 -0.07 -5.87 -1.22
CA ASN A 23 0.42 -6.54 -2.42
C ASN A 23 0.95 -5.54 -3.46
N ILE A 24 0.30 -4.38 -3.63
CA ILE A 24 0.81 -3.30 -4.49
C ILE A 24 2.18 -2.83 -4.01
N ILE A 25 2.35 -2.59 -2.71
CA ILE A 25 3.64 -2.14 -2.16
C ILE A 25 4.73 -3.20 -2.43
N LEU A 26 4.43 -4.49 -2.23
CA LEU A 26 5.38 -5.56 -2.55
C LEU A 26 5.75 -5.60 -4.04
N ALA A 27 4.77 -5.45 -4.93
CA ALA A 27 5.02 -5.39 -6.38
C ALA A 27 5.88 -4.17 -6.76
N LEU A 28 5.65 -3.01 -6.14
CA LEU A 28 6.45 -1.82 -6.36
C LEU A 28 7.89 -2.01 -5.87
N VAL A 29 8.08 -2.56 -4.66
CA VAL A 29 9.42 -2.78 -4.08
C VAL A 29 10.22 -3.78 -4.92
N THR A 30 9.59 -4.87 -5.37
CA THR A 30 10.25 -5.86 -6.24
C THR A 30 10.61 -5.25 -7.60
N GLY A 31 9.71 -4.47 -8.20
CA GLY A 31 9.99 -3.74 -9.46
C GLY A 31 11.15 -2.75 -9.34
N ILE A 32 11.15 -1.92 -8.29
CA ILE A 32 12.23 -0.95 -8.01
C ILE A 32 13.56 -1.68 -7.80
N SER A 33 13.57 -2.78 -7.05
CA SER A 33 14.79 -3.56 -6.80
C SER A 33 15.35 -4.17 -8.08
N GLY A 34 14.48 -4.72 -8.94
CA GLY A 34 14.88 -5.27 -10.24
C GLY A 34 15.45 -4.19 -11.17
N MET A 35 14.85 -3.00 -11.18
CA MET A 35 15.36 -1.86 -11.94
C MET A 35 16.74 -1.42 -11.44
N LEU A 36 16.94 -1.29 -10.12
CA LEU A 36 18.24 -0.94 -9.54
C LEU A 36 19.32 -1.98 -9.86
N PHE A 37 18.96 -3.27 -9.85
CA PHE A 37 19.85 -4.35 -10.24
C PHE A 37 20.22 -4.30 -11.73
N ALA A 38 19.27 -4.03 -12.62
CA ALA A 38 19.56 -3.86 -14.04
C ALA A 38 20.50 -2.66 -14.29
N VAL A 39 20.26 -1.53 -13.62
CA VAL A 39 21.10 -0.32 -13.72
C VAL A 39 22.51 -0.59 -13.20
N SER A 40 22.68 -1.36 -12.11
CA SER A 40 23.99 -1.65 -11.56
C SER A 40 24.84 -2.57 -12.46
N GLN A 41 24.19 -3.49 -13.18
CA GLN A 41 24.86 -4.45 -14.05
C GLN A 41 25.28 -3.85 -15.40
N GLU A 42 24.43 -3.04 -16.03
CA GLU A 42 24.66 -2.62 -17.42
C GLU A 42 25.61 -1.42 -17.58
N LYS A 43 26.23 -0.87 -16.50
CA LYS A 43 26.94 0.43 -16.56
C LYS A 43 26.13 1.48 -17.33
N ILE A 44 24.81 1.44 -17.21
CA ILE A 44 23.91 2.32 -17.94
C ILE A 44 24.26 3.74 -17.52
N ILE A 45 24.60 4.58 -18.49
CA ILE A 45 24.71 6.02 -18.26
C ILE A 45 23.35 6.45 -17.71
N LEU A 46 23.33 6.93 -16.47
CA LEU A 46 22.15 7.43 -15.77
C LEU A 46 21.54 8.59 -16.56
N ASN A 47 20.73 8.25 -17.56
CA ASN A 47 20.04 9.21 -18.40
C ASN A 47 18.87 9.81 -17.62
N PHE A 48 18.48 11.02 -18.02
CA PHE A 48 17.38 11.78 -17.43
C PHE A 48 16.10 10.95 -17.24
N THR A 49 15.82 10.03 -18.18
CA THR A 49 14.70 9.09 -18.13
C THR A 49 14.73 8.17 -16.90
N ILE A 50 15.89 7.63 -16.52
CA ILE A 50 16.04 6.75 -15.34
C ILE A 50 15.77 7.55 -14.06
N TRP A 51 16.24 8.79 -13.98
CA TRP A 51 15.96 9.68 -12.85
C TRP A 51 14.47 9.98 -12.71
N ILE A 52 13.77 10.26 -13.81
CA ILE A 52 12.31 10.45 -13.81
C ILE A 52 11.62 9.19 -13.30
N PHE A 53 11.97 8.01 -13.82
CA PHE A 53 11.39 6.75 -13.38
C PHE A 53 11.67 6.47 -11.90
N GLY A 54 12.88 6.79 -11.41
CA GLY A 54 13.24 6.67 -10.00
C GLY A 54 12.38 7.55 -9.09
N ILE A 55 12.29 8.85 -9.40
CA ILE A 55 11.49 9.81 -8.61
C ILE A 55 10.00 9.43 -8.64
N MET A 56 9.48 9.08 -9.81
CA MET A 56 8.09 8.67 -9.97
C MET A 56 7.77 7.39 -9.16
N SER A 57 8.68 6.42 -9.16
CA SER A 57 8.52 5.18 -8.39
C SER A 57 8.50 5.45 -6.88
N ILE A 58 9.35 6.36 -6.39
CA ILE A 58 9.36 6.78 -4.98
C ILE A 58 8.05 7.50 -4.62
N ALA A 59 7.54 8.39 -5.49
CA ALA A 59 6.29 9.09 -5.26
C ALA A 59 5.08 8.14 -5.19
N ILE A 60 5.02 7.16 -6.09
CA ILE A 60 3.97 6.12 -6.09
C ILE A 60 4.06 5.25 -4.84
N LEU A 61 5.26 4.88 -4.41
CA LEU A 61 5.48 4.12 -3.18
C LEU A 61 5.00 4.90 -1.95
N PHE A 62 5.35 6.19 -1.85
CA PHE A 62 4.91 7.06 -0.77
C PHE A 62 3.38 7.19 -0.72
N PHE A 63 2.73 7.35 -1.88
CA PHE A 63 1.28 7.36 -1.97
C PHE A 63 0.65 6.05 -1.49
N ALA A 64 1.19 4.90 -1.92
CA ALA A 64 0.69 3.59 -1.53
C ALA A 64 0.81 3.35 0.00
N ILE A 65 1.94 3.76 0.60
CA ILE A 65 2.16 3.67 2.05
C ILE A 65 1.15 4.54 2.81
N ASN A 66 0.99 5.81 2.41
CA ASN A 66 0.02 6.71 3.05
C ASN A 66 -1.42 6.18 2.96
N ARG A 67 -1.78 5.58 1.81
CA ARG A 67 -3.08 4.96 1.63
C ARG A 67 -3.28 3.75 2.54
N LEU A 68 -2.27 2.89 2.67
CA LEU A 68 -2.30 1.75 3.57
C LEU A 68 -2.44 2.19 5.03
N GLU A 69 -1.70 3.22 5.45
CA GLU A 69 -1.77 3.75 6.81
C GLU A 69 -3.16 4.31 7.13
N THR A 70 -3.75 5.05 6.19
CA THR A 70 -5.11 5.60 6.34
C THR A 70 -6.14 4.47 6.52
N LEU A 71 -6.07 3.41 5.71
CA LEU A 71 -6.95 2.26 5.83
C LEU A 71 -6.76 1.50 7.15
N ASN A 72 -5.52 1.37 7.62
CA ASN A 72 -5.24 0.74 8.91
C ASN A 72 -5.77 1.55 10.09
N ARG A 73 -5.74 2.89 10.03
CA ARG A 73 -6.35 3.76 11.03
C ARG A 73 -7.87 3.58 11.06
N LEU A 74 -8.53 3.65 9.90
CA LEU A 74 -9.97 3.40 9.79
C LEU A 74 -10.35 2.02 10.34
N ARG A 75 -9.62 0.96 9.94
CA ARG A 75 -9.85 -0.39 10.46
C ARG A 75 -9.80 -0.45 11.99
N LYS A 76 -8.84 0.23 12.61
CA LYS A 76 -8.72 0.29 14.08
C LYS A 76 -9.89 1.03 14.73
N GLU A 77 -10.37 2.11 14.13
CA GLU A 77 -11.54 2.85 14.61
C GLU A 77 -12.79 1.97 14.58
N TYR A 78 -13.05 1.27 13.47
CA TYR A 78 -14.19 0.37 13.35
C TYR A 78 -14.14 -0.83 14.31
N ILE A 79 -12.96 -1.41 14.53
CA ILE A 79 -12.78 -2.47 15.53
C ILE A 79 -13.11 -1.94 16.93
N LYS A 80 -12.64 -0.73 17.27
CA LYS A 80 -12.92 -0.10 18.56
C LYS A 80 -14.41 0.20 18.75
N ASP A 81 -15.12 0.57 17.69
CA ASP A 81 -16.56 0.80 17.77
C ASP A 81 -17.35 -0.50 17.89
N LEU A 82 -16.89 -1.57 17.23
CA LEU A 82 -17.44 -2.92 17.42
C LEU A 82 -17.28 -3.41 18.87
N GLU A 83 -16.13 -3.18 19.49
CA GLU A 83 -15.86 -3.53 20.90
C GLU A 83 -16.77 -2.79 21.89
N LYS A 84 -17.22 -1.57 21.58
CA LYS A 84 -18.18 -0.82 22.42
C LYS A 84 -19.62 -1.31 22.29
N GLU A 85 -19.94 -2.04 21.21
CA GLU A 85 -21.26 -2.63 20.95
C GLU A 85 -21.38 -4.08 21.43
N VAL A 86 -20.29 -4.68 21.92
CA VAL A 86 -20.26 -6.01 22.56
C VAL A 86 -20.48 -5.84 24.06
#